data_AF-A0A455T4D6-F1
#
_entry.id   AF-A0A455T4D6-F1
#
_cell.length_a   1.000
_cell.length_b   1.000
_cell.length_c   1.000
_cell.angle_alpha   90.00
_cell.angle_beta   90.00
_cell.angle_gamma   90.00
#
_symmetry.space_group_name_H-M   'P 1'
#
loop_
_entity.id
_entity.type
_entity.pdbx_description
1 polymer ?
#
loop_
_entity_poly.entity_id
_entity_poly.type
_entity_poly.pdbx_seq_one_letter_code
_entity_poly.pdbx_strand_id
1 'polypeptide(L)'
;MLSISYVAPGRCALYGLLSRVDSGLDSLAFEGAQAELLSLEKGERKRLAASNGRPLLTTRIDRDGKLLFSSVSPGRYTLLLHLSTGDLVIEELHIDMCEVV
;
A
#
# COMPACT_ATOMS: atom_id res chain seq x y z
N MET A 1 -1.85 9.73 -4.49
CA MET A 1 -1.38 10.41 -3.26
C MET A 1 -1.34 9.39 -2.13
N LEU A 2 -0.31 9.39 -1.30
CA LEU A 2 -0.24 8.58 -0.09
C LEU A 2 -0.20 9.50 1.13
N SER A 3 -0.93 9.12 2.18
CA SER A 3 -1.01 9.86 3.44
C SER A 3 -0.87 8.90 4.61
N ILE A 4 -0.14 9.31 5.63
CA ILE A 4 0.06 8.54 6.86
C ILE A 4 -0.56 9.34 8.00
N SER A 5 -1.29 8.66 8.88
CA SER A 5 -1.95 9.28 10.03
C SER A 5 -1.72 8.46 11.30
N TYR A 6 -1.67 9.13 12.45
CA TYR A 6 -1.56 8.46 13.75
C TYR A 6 -2.87 7.75 14.11
N VAL A 7 -2.76 6.52 14.63
CA VAL A 7 -3.91 5.76 15.16
C VAL A 7 -3.73 5.47 16.64
N ALA A 8 -2.57 4.94 17.02
CA ALA A 8 -2.23 4.58 18.40
C ALA A 8 -0.70 4.54 18.56
N PRO A 9 -0.16 4.47 19.79
CA PRO A 9 1.30 4.40 19.98
C PRO A 9 1.91 3.24 19.18
N GLY A 10 2.88 3.55 18.32
CA GLY A 10 3.53 2.57 17.44
C GLY A 10 2.65 2.02 16.31
N ARG A 11 1.48 2.63 16.03
CA ARG A 11 0.58 2.24 14.94
C ARG A 11 0.09 3.45 14.15
N CYS A 12 0.30 3.38 12.84
CA CYS A 12 -0.13 4.36 11.87
C CYS A 12 -1.24 3.77 10.98
N ALA A 13 -2.09 4.63 10.42
CA ALA A 13 -2.91 4.30 9.27
C ALA A 13 -2.25 4.83 8.00
N LEU A 14 -2.07 3.95 7.01
CA LEU A 14 -1.65 4.30 5.67
C LEU A 14 -2.88 4.39 4.78
N TYR A 15 -3.13 5.58 4.25
CA TYR A 15 -4.19 5.87 3.30
C TYR A 15 -3.60 6.18 1.93
N GLY A 16 -4.15 5.58 0.89
CA GLY A 16 -3.78 5.85 -0.49
C GLY A 16 -4.99 6.25 -1.32
N LEU A 17 -4.79 7.22 -2.21
CA LEU A 17 -5.74 7.59 -3.25
C LEU A 17 -5.07 7.41 -4.61
N LEU A 18 -5.64 6.53 -5.42
CA LEU A 18 -5.26 6.30 -6.80
C LEU A 18 -6.16 7.14 -7.70
N SER A 19 -5.55 7.80 -8.68
CA SER A 19 -6.27 8.58 -9.67
C SER A 19 -5.62 8.32 -11.02
N ARG A 20 -6.45 7.99 -12.02
CA ARG A 20 -6.00 7.83 -13.40
C ARG A 20 -6.06 9.19 -14.08
N VAL A 21 -4.98 9.58 -14.75
CA VAL A 21 -4.92 10.85 -15.48
C VAL A 21 -5.55 10.72 -16.88
N ASP A 22 -5.71 9.51 -17.39
CA ASP A 22 -6.38 9.26 -18.66
C ASP A 22 -7.91 9.22 -18.51
N SER A 23 -8.57 10.08 -19.29
CA SER A 23 -10.01 10.40 -19.26
C SER A 23 -10.93 9.38 -19.94
N GLY A 24 -10.39 8.25 -20.40
CA GLY A 24 -11.15 7.19 -21.04
C GLY A 24 -11.82 6.25 -20.04
N LEU A 25 -12.99 6.67 -19.53
CA LEU A 25 -14.09 5.82 -19.06
C LEU A 25 -13.70 4.45 -18.49
N ASP A 26 -13.28 4.43 -17.23
CA ASP A 26 -13.66 3.32 -16.34
C ASP A 26 -13.50 3.76 -14.88
N SER A 27 -14.58 4.29 -14.30
CA SER A 27 -14.64 4.63 -12.87
C SER A 27 -14.45 3.39 -11.97
N LEU A 28 -14.48 2.20 -12.57
CA LEU A 28 -14.26 0.90 -11.90
C LEU A 28 -12.84 0.37 -12.06
N ALA A 29 -11.92 1.11 -12.69
CA ALA A 29 -10.58 0.62 -13.01
C ALA A 29 -9.80 0.08 -11.80
N PHE A 30 -10.14 0.55 -10.61
CA PHE A 30 -9.49 0.16 -9.35
C PHE A 30 -10.40 -0.63 -8.42
N GLU A 31 -11.70 -0.73 -8.69
CA GLU A 31 -12.63 -1.34 -7.73
C GLU A 31 -12.32 -2.83 -7.54
N GLY A 32 -12.13 -3.23 -6.29
CA GLY A 32 -11.84 -4.61 -5.92
C GLY A 32 -10.41 -5.05 -6.19
N ALA A 33 -9.56 -4.19 -6.77
CA ALA A 33 -8.15 -4.48 -6.97
C ALA A 33 -7.45 -4.74 -5.62
N GLN A 34 -6.53 -5.71 -5.61
CA GLN A 34 -5.84 -6.14 -4.40
C GLN A 34 -4.61 -5.26 -4.15
N ALA A 35 -4.45 -4.83 -2.91
CA ALA A 35 -3.30 -4.08 -2.44
C ALA A 35 -2.60 -4.83 -1.31
N GLU A 36 -1.29 -4.98 -1.40
CA GLU A 36 -0.46 -5.72 -0.47
C GLU A 36 0.68 -4.85 0.07
N LEU A 37 0.85 -4.86 1.38
CA LEU A 37 1.96 -4.19 2.04
C LEU A 37 2.96 -5.23 2.55
N LEU A 38 4.16 -5.20 1.98
CA LEU A 38 5.25 -6.14 2.27
C LEU A 38 6.33 -5.45 3.08
N SER A 39 6.73 -6.04 4.21
CA SER A 39 7.82 -5.49 5.04
C SER A 39 9.18 -5.75 4.39
N LEU A 40 9.99 -4.70 4.27
CA LEU A 40 11.39 -4.76 3.87
C LEU A 40 12.26 -4.87 5.13
N GLU A 41 12.11 -5.93 5.92
CA GLU A 41 13.04 -6.16 7.02
C GLU A 41 14.47 -6.32 6.47
N LYS A 42 15.46 -5.83 7.22
CA LYS A 42 16.88 -5.78 6.83
C LYS A 42 17.41 -7.19 6.52
N GLY A 43 17.27 -7.64 5.27
CA GLY A 43 17.81 -8.93 4.82
C GLY A 43 17.32 -9.41 3.46
N GLU A 44 16.11 -9.02 3.02
CA GLU A 44 15.47 -9.66 1.86
C GLU A 44 15.38 -8.79 0.61
N ARG A 45 16.44 -8.00 0.34
CA ARG A 45 16.56 -7.19 -0.89
C ARG A 45 16.59 -7.98 -2.21
N LYS A 46 16.45 -9.31 -2.18
CA LYS A 46 16.80 -10.16 -3.33
C LYS A 46 15.69 -11.07 -3.89
N ARG A 47 14.45 -11.06 -3.37
CA ARG A 47 13.39 -11.96 -3.88
C ARG A 47 11.96 -11.40 -3.85
N LEU A 48 11.77 -10.12 -4.16
CA LEU A 48 10.43 -9.62 -4.52
C LEU A 48 9.92 -10.15 -5.87
N ALA A 49 10.75 -10.87 -6.63
CA ALA A 49 10.37 -11.41 -7.94
C ALA A 49 9.74 -12.83 -7.92
N ALA A 50 9.70 -13.55 -6.79
CA ALA A 50 9.19 -14.95 -6.82
C ALA A 50 8.92 -15.61 -5.45
N SER A 51 8.87 -14.88 -4.33
CA SER A 51 8.78 -15.55 -3.01
C SER A 51 7.38 -15.50 -2.43
N ASN A 52 6.97 -16.64 -1.88
CA ASN A 52 5.80 -16.88 -1.03
C ASN A 52 5.85 -16.08 0.29
N GLY A 53 6.38 -14.85 0.27
CA GLY A 53 6.39 -13.93 1.39
C GLY A 53 4.96 -13.52 1.67
N ARG A 54 4.39 -14.03 2.76
CA ARG A 54 3.02 -13.68 3.14
C ARG A 54 2.93 -12.16 3.25
N PRO A 55 1.96 -11.52 2.59
CA PRO A 55 1.75 -10.09 2.75
C PRO A 55 1.52 -9.80 4.23
N LEU A 56 2.18 -8.76 4.76
CA LEU A 56 2.01 -8.39 6.17
C LEU A 56 0.58 -7.90 6.40
N LEU A 57 0.10 -7.10 5.45
CA LEU A 57 -1.27 -6.59 5.41
C LEU A 57 -1.77 -6.62 3.97
N THR A 58 -3.05 -6.95 3.81
CA THR A 58 -3.76 -6.85 2.54
C THR A 58 -5.00 -5.99 2.69
N THR A 59 -5.37 -5.29 1.64
CA THR A 59 -6.62 -4.53 1.55
C THR A 59 -7.14 -4.56 0.12
N ARG A 60 -8.36 -4.07 -0.09
CA ARG A 60 -8.93 -3.87 -1.43
C ARG A 60 -9.10 -2.40 -1.70
N ILE A 61 -8.87 -2.03 -2.95
CA ILE A 61 -9.13 -0.69 -3.42
C ILE A 61 -10.64 -0.56 -3.67
N ASP A 62 -11.23 0.53 -3.16
CA ASP A 62 -12.65 0.81 -3.37
C ASP A 62 -12.91 1.44 -4.74
N ARG A 63 -14.19 1.66 -5.05
CA ARG A 63 -14.64 2.28 -6.31
C ARG A 63 -14.13 3.72 -6.52
N ASP A 64 -13.75 4.41 -5.44
CA ASP A 64 -13.22 5.77 -5.51
C ASP A 64 -11.68 5.76 -5.65
N GLY A 65 -11.06 4.59 -5.79
CA GLY A 65 -9.61 4.42 -5.87
C GLY A 65 -8.91 4.54 -4.51
N LYS A 66 -9.65 4.42 -3.40
CA LYS A 66 -9.10 4.55 -2.04
C LYS A 66 -8.66 3.19 -1.52
N LEU A 67 -7.54 3.20 -0.80
CA LEU A 67 -7.05 2.05 -0.05
C LEU A 67 -6.68 2.49 1.36
N LEU A 68 -6.88 1.61 2.33
CA LEU A 68 -6.61 1.87 3.74
C LEU A 68 -5.99 0.64 4.41
N PHE A 69 -4.86 0.86 5.09
CA PHE A 69 -4.28 -0.04 6.07
C PHE A 69 -4.34 0.63 7.43
N SER A 70 -5.15 0.11 8.35
CA SER A 70 -5.51 0.81 9.60
C SER A 70 -4.53 0.63 10.77
N SER A 71 -3.58 -0.30 10.67
CA SER A 71 -2.68 -0.63 11.78
C SER A 71 -1.31 -1.06 11.26
N VAL A 72 -0.59 -0.12 10.67
CA VAL A 72 0.76 -0.31 10.13
C VAL A 72 1.79 0.12 11.18
N SER A 73 2.72 -0.78 11.49
CA SER A 73 3.87 -0.45 12.33
C SER A 73 4.85 0.45 11.57
N PRO A 74 5.65 1.28 12.26
CA PRO A 74 6.76 1.97 11.62
C PRO A 74 7.76 0.99 10.98
N GLY A 75 8.28 1.33 9.80
CA GLY A 75 9.16 0.44 9.06
C GLY A 75 9.34 0.82 7.59
N ARG A 76 10.05 -0.04 6.86
CA ARG A 76 10.25 0.09 5.42
C ARG A 76 9.40 -0.95 4.72
N TYR A 77 8.70 -0.55 3.68
CA TYR A 77 7.71 -1.37 3.00
C TYR A 77 7.81 -1.27 1.48
N THR A 78 7.28 -2.29 0.82
CA THR A 78 6.86 -2.22 -0.58
C THR A 78 5.35 -2.33 -0.62
N LEU A 79 4.69 -1.41 -1.33
CA LEU A 79 3.26 -1.49 -1.64
C LEU A 79 3.10 -2.04 -3.06
N LEU A 80 2.43 -3.17 -3.17
CA LEU A 80 2.10 -3.83 -4.43
C LEU A 80 0.61 -3.69 -4.69
N LEU A 81 0.24 -3.21 -5.87
CA LEU A 81 -1.14 -3.02 -6.30
C LEU A 81 -1.40 -3.85 -7.55
N HIS A 82 -2.30 -4.82 -7.45
CA HIS A 82 -2.71 -5.69 -8.55
C HIS A 82 -3.86 -5.07 -9.31
N LEU A 83 -3.55 -4.24 -10.30
CA LEU A 83 -4.55 -3.58 -11.14
C LEU A 83 -4.88 -4.46 -12.35
N SER A 84 -6.07 -4.28 -12.92
CA SER A 84 -6.47 -5.00 -14.15
C SER A 84 -5.54 -4.74 -15.34
N THR A 85 -4.88 -3.59 -15.35
CA THR A 85 -3.91 -3.18 -16.38
C THR A 85 -2.48 -3.63 -16.12
N GLY A 86 -2.21 -4.25 -14.95
CA GLY A 86 -0.88 -4.68 -14.53
C GLY A 86 -0.57 -4.29 -13.08
N ASP A 87 0.60 -4.70 -12.61
CA ASP A 87 1.03 -4.43 -11.24
C ASP A 87 1.71 -3.06 -11.12
N LEU A 88 1.31 -2.28 -10.11
CA LEU A 88 2.01 -1.07 -9.69
C LEU A 88 2.77 -1.36 -8.40
N VAL A 89 4.09 -1.16 -8.44
CA VAL A 89 4.99 -1.38 -7.31
C VAL A 89 5.52 -0.05 -6.81
N ILE A 90 5.30 0.25 -5.53
CA ILE A 90 5.90 1.38 -4.82
C ILE A 90 6.90 0.81 -3.83
N GLU A 91 8.17 0.88 -4.18
CA GLU A 91 9.27 0.37 -3.36
C GLU A 91 9.75 1.40 -2.33
N GLU A 92 10.42 0.92 -1.29
CA GLU A 92 11.14 1.76 -0.32
C GLU A 92 10.24 2.80 0.38
N LEU A 93 8.96 2.46 0.59
CA LEU A 93 8.02 3.27 1.37
C LEU A 93 8.48 3.28 2.83
N HIS A 94 8.83 4.44 3.37
CA HIS A 94 9.20 4.58 4.79
C HIS A 94 8.00 5.12 5.55
N ILE A 95 7.61 4.39 6.59
CA ILE A 95 6.57 4.79 7.53
C ILE A 95 7.29 5.05 8.84
N ASP A 96 7.43 6.34 9.16
CA ASP A 96 8.03 6.75 10.41
C ASP A 96 7.06 6.57 11.58
N MET A 97 7.60 6.70 12.81
CA MET A 97 6.76 6.76 13.99
C MET A 97 5.76 7.90 13.83
N CYS A 98 4.47 7.56 13.84
CA CYS A 98 3.45 8.57 14.04
C CYS A 98 3.56 9.05 15.48
N GLU A 99 4.14 10.24 15.68
CA GLU A 99 4.15 10.90 16.98
C GLU A 99 2.86 11.73 17.15
N VAL A 100 2.37 11.79 18.38
CA VAL A 100 1.31 12.74 18.75
C VAL A 100 2.01 14.07 18.99
N VAL A 101 1.76 15.04 18.11
CA VAL A 101 2.18 16.44 18.31
C VAL A 101 1.23 17.11 19.30
#